data_AF-A0A223E8Y7-F1
#
_entry.id   AF-A0A223E8Y7-F1
#
_cell.length_a   1.000
_cell.length_b   1.000
_cell.length_c   1.000
_cell.angle_alpha   90.00
_cell.angle_beta   90.00
_cell.angle_gamma   90.00
#
_symmetry.space_group_name_H-M   'P 1'
#
loop_
_entity.id
_entity.type
_entity.pdbx_description
1 polymer ?
#
loop_
_entity_poly.entity_id
_entity_poly.type
_entity_poly.pdbx_seq_one_letter_code
_entity_poly.pdbx_strand_id
1 'polypeptide(L)'
;MKWQMIDIDSFLQSREYVDTAVVPLLSVSFDEELKRSASKADFITIVSQELERQLKGRIMLLPPFVSLKNDDIDLDKLLKKWKDTIKQHFQHVIFLTCEERWRKEGDEFIWIPSIPIEHMDQDVKRKVVQDQIEQIMNILLQYWNRT
;
A
#
# COMPACT_ATOMS: atom_id res chain seq x y z
N MET A 1 12.07 -2.54 -2.91
CA MET A 1 12.22 -4.00 -2.81
C MET A 1 10.88 -4.59 -2.40
N LYS A 2 10.60 -5.84 -2.74
CA LYS A 2 9.39 -6.56 -2.37
C LYS A 2 9.71 -7.62 -1.32
N TRP A 3 8.71 -8.03 -0.54
CA TRP A 3 8.81 -9.16 0.38
C TRP A 3 8.84 -10.50 -0.37
N GLN A 4 9.91 -10.73 -1.13
CA GLN A 4 10.15 -11.90 -1.96
C GLN A 4 11.61 -12.33 -1.77
N MET A 5 11.88 -13.63 -1.72
CA MET A 5 13.23 -14.16 -1.43
C MET A 5 14.32 -13.51 -2.29
N ILE A 6 14.04 -13.28 -3.58
CA ILE A 6 14.99 -12.65 -4.52
C ILE A 6 15.41 -11.23 -4.11
N ASP A 7 14.52 -10.49 -3.43
CA ASP A 7 14.75 -9.13 -2.99
C ASP A 7 15.28 -9.07 -1.54
N ILE A 8 15.05 -10.11 -0.73
CA ILE A 8 15.52 -10.14 0.66
C ILE A 8 17.05 -10.15 0.75
N ASP A 9 17.73 -10.90 -0.13
CA ASP A 9 19.20 -10.90 -0.15
C ASP A 9 19.76 -9.50 -0.43
N SER A 10 19.14 -8.77 -1.37
CA SER A 10 19.51 -7.39 -1.66
C SER A 10 19.18 -6.45 -0.49
N PHE A 11 18.02 -6.64 0.13
CA PHE A 11 17.60 -5.84 1.29
C PHE A 11 18.56 -5.97 2.46
N LEU A 12 19.03 -7.18 2.76
CA LEU A 12 19.99 -7.39 3.84
C LEU A 12 21.33 -6.68 3.60
N GLN A 13 21.72 -6.51 2.33
CA GLN A 13 22.96 -5.81 1.94
C GLN A 13 22.82 -4.29 1.89
N SER A 14 21.61 -3.77 1.77
CA SER A 14 21.34 -2.33 1.59
C SER A 14 20.29 -1.80 2.57
N ARG A 15 20.20 -2.42 3.76
CA ARG A 15 19.11 -2.20 4.72
C ARG A 15 19.05 -0.75 5.19
N GLU A 16 20.20 -0.11 5.32
CA GLU A 16 20.37 1.27 5.74
C GLU A 16 19.74 2.29 4.76
N TYR A 17 19.51 1.90 3.51
CA TYR A 17 18.87 2.76 2.50
C TYR A 17 17.35 2.56 2.42
N VAL A 18 16.84 1.45 2.95
CA VAL A 18 15.42 1.08 2.89
C VAL A 18 14.73 1.50 4.19
N ASP A 19 14.32 2.77 4.26
CA ASP A 19 13.80 3.43 5.46
C ASP A 19 12.29 3.21 5.68
N THR A 20 11.54 2.85 4.63
CA THR A 20 10.07 2.87 4.64
C THR A 20 9.47 1.51 4.29
N ALA A 21 8.60 0.99 5.15
CA ALA A 21 7.73 -0.13 4.83
C ALA A 21 6.40 0.36 4.26
N VAL A 22 5.97 -0.21 3.13
CA VAL A 22 4.65 0.03 2.55
C VAL A 22 3.82 -1.25 2.68
N VAL A 23 2.65 -1.14 3.32
CA VAL A 23 1.71 -2.24 3.54
C VAL A 23 0.44 -1.97 2.75
N PRO A 24 0.15 -2.72 1.69
CA PRO A 24 -1.16 -2.63 1.02
C PRO A 24 -2.26 -3.14 1.97
N LEU A 25 -3.34 -2.37 2.13
CA LEU A 25 -4.51 -2.78 2.90
C LEU A 25 -5.66 -3.11 1.96
N LEU A 26 -6.09 -4.37 1.99
CA LEU A 26 -7.21 -4.90 1.20
C LEU A 26 -8.40 -5.19 2.10
N SER A 27 -9.59 -5.06 1.52
CA SER A 27 -10.83 -5.54 2.12
C SER A 27 -11.50 -6.50 1.17
N VAL A 28 -11.75 -7.72 1.62
CA VAL A 28 -12.46 -8.76 0.85
C VAL A 28 -13.91 -8.80 1.30
N SER A 29 -14.83 -8.81 0.35
CA SER A 29 -16.25 -8.99 0.59
C SER A 29 -16.80 -10.18 -0.18
N PHE A 30 -17.75 -10.90 0.42
CA PHE A 30 -18.49 -11.99 -0.22
C PHE A 30 -19.97 -11.65 -0.45
N ASP A 31 -20.38 -10.44 -0.08
CA ASP A 31 -21.73 -9.91 -0.25
C ASP A 31 -21.89 -9.14 -1.57
N GLU A 32 -22.84 -8.20 -1.62
CA GLU A 32 -23.11 -7.36 -2.79
C GLU A 32 -21.88 -6.56 -3.25
N GLU A 33 -20.90 -6.33 -2.38
CA GLU A 33 -19.67 -5.61 -2.72
C GLU A 33 -18.56 -6.50 -3.30
N LEU A 34 -18.80 -7.80 -3.53
CA LEU A 34 -17.78 -8.75 -4.00
C LEU A 34 -16.98 -8.25 -5.20
N LYS A 35 -17.66 -7.88 -6.30
CA LYS A 35 -16.98 -7.40 -7.53
C LYS A 35 -16.18 -6.12 -7.30
N ARG A 36 -16.73 -5.20 -6.50
CA ARG A 36 -16.07 -3.94 -6.15
C ARG A 36 -14.85 -4.18 -5.27
N SER A 37 -14.94 -5.12 -4.33
CA SER A 37 -13.82 -5.52 -3.47
C SER A 37 -12.67 -6.14 -4.27
N ALA A 38 -13.00 -6.98 -5.27
CA ALA A 38 -12.01 -7.56 -6.19
C ALA A 38 -11.34 -6.48 -7.06
N SER A 39 -12.12 -5.58 -7.67
CA SER A 39 -11.60 -4.46 -8.47
C SER A 39 -10.64 -3.56 -7.66
N LYS A 40 -11.00 -3.24 -6.42
CA LYS A 40 -10.11 -2.51 -5.49
C LYS A 40 -8.81 -3.26 -5.22
N ALA A 41 -8.87 -4.57 -5.02
CA ALA A 41 -7.70 -5.41 -4.73
C ALA A 41 -6.74 -5.49 -5.93
N ASP A 42 -7.27 -5.59 -7.14
CA ASP A 42 -6.47 -5.55 -8.38
C ASP A 42 -5.79 -4.18 -8.53
N PHE A 43 -6.55 -3.11 -8.36
CA PHE A 43 -6.05 -1.74 -8.51
C PHE A 43 -4.90 -1.43 -7.56
N ILE A 44 -5.11 -1.65 -6.26
CA ILE A 44 -4.10 -1.35 -5.23
C ILE A 44 -2.87 -2.26 -5.34
N THR A 45 -3.04 -3.49 -5.83
CA THR A 45 -1.92 -4.40 -6.10
C THR A 45 -1.04 -3.85 -7.22
N ILE A 46 -1.64 -3.39 -8.33
CA ILE A 46 -0.90 -2.80 -9.44
C ILE A 46 -0.20 -1.51 -9.00
N VAL A 47 -0.91 -0.63 -8.30
CA VAL A 47 -0.35 0.65 -7.83
C VAL A 47 0.77 0.43 -6.83
N SER A 48 0.61 -0.47 -5.85
CA SER A 48 1.66 -0.73 -4.85
C SER A 48 2.93 -1.32 -5.46
N GLN A 49 2.80 -2.19 -6.47
CA GLN A 49 3.94 -2.73 -7.20
C GLN A 49 4.66 -1.67 -8.03
N GLU A 50 3.91 -0.79 -8.68
CA GLU A 50 4.50 0.32 -9.45
C GLU A 50 5.17 1.36 -8.54
N LEU A 51 4.61 1.62 -7.36
CA LEU A 51 5.21 2.48 -6.34
C LEU A 51 6.57 1.92 -5.90
N GLU A 52 6.64 0.63 -5.58
CA GLU A 52 7.90 -0.05 -5.27
C GLU A 52 8.91 0.07 -6.40
N ARG A 53 8.47 -0.09 -7.65
CA ARG A 53 9.34 0.03 -8.83
C ARG A 53 9.97 1.43 -8.92
N GLN A 54 9.21 2.49 -8.66
CA GLN A 54 9.69 3.88 -8.74
C GLN A 54 10.55 4.27 -7.53
N LEU A 55 10.27 3.71 -6.36
CA LEU A 55 10.99 3.97 -5.11
C LEU A 55 11.94 2.84 -4.72
N LYS A 56 12.41 2.09 -5.72
CA LYS A 56 13.29 0.94 -5.49
C LYS A 56 14.56 1.40 -4.77
N GLY A 57 14.92 0.68 -3.71
CA GLY A 57 16.07 1.00 -2.87
C GLY A 57 15.76 1.89 -1.68
N ARG A 58 14.57 2.51 -1.61
CA ARG A 58 14.10 3.25 -0.43
C ARG A 58 12.94 2.58 0.30
N ILE A 59 12.03 1.94 -0.44
CA ILE A 59 10.87 1.28 0.18
C ILE A 59 10.94 -0.24 0.13
N MET A 60 10.37 -0.88 1.15
CA MET A 60 10.04 -2.30 1.17
C MET A 60 8.52 -2.46 1.05
N LEU A 61 8.06 -3.07 -0.05
CA LEU A 61 6.67 -3.46 -0.23
C LEU A 61 6.41 -4.79 0.49
N LEU A 62 5.63 -4.73 1.57
CA LEU A 62 5.21 -5.91 2.32
C LEU A 62 4.02 -6.62 1.66
N PRO A 63 3.76 -7.89 2.01
CA PRO A 63 2.55 -8.57 1.58
C PRO A 63 1.31 -7.78 2.03
N PRO A 64 0.20 -7.86 1.27
CA PRO A 64 -1.01 -7.17 1.65
C PRO A 64 -1.54 -7.67 3.00
N PHE A 65 -1.95 -6.73 3.84
CA PHE A 65 -2.83 -7.05 4.95
C PHE A 65 -4.26 -7.13 4.42
N VAL A 66 -4.94 -8.24 4.67
CA VAL A 66 -6.29 -8.48 4.20
C VAL A 66 -7.25 -8.48 5.37
N SER A 67 -8.26 -7.62 5.32
CA SER A 67 -9.41 -7.65 6.21
C SER A 67 -10.63 -8.24 5.51
N LEU A 68 -11.49 -8.90 6.27
CA LEU A 68 -12.80 -9.32 5.80
C LEU A 68 -13.81 -8.22 6.12
N LYS A 69 -14.67 -7.88 5.16
CA LYS A 69 -15.82 -7.01 5.45
C LYS A 69 -16.79 -7.75 6.37
N ASN A 70 -17.38 -7.01 7.31
CA ASN A 70 -18.31 -7.52 8.31
C ASN A 70 -17.69 -8.49 9.32
N ASP A 71 -16.37 -8.46 9.50
CA ASP A 71 -15.70 -9.15 10.61
C ASP A 71 -15.79 -8.30 11.89
N ASP A 72 -15.91 -8.95 13.04
CA ASP A 72 -16.01 -8.30 14.36
C ASP A 72 -14.63 -7.89 14.93
N ILE A 73 -13.57 -8.05 14.14
CA ILE A 73 -12.21 -7.66 14.52
C ILE A 73 -12.11 -6.14 14.62
N ASP A 74 -11.58 -5.66 15.75
CA ASP A 74 -11.11 -4.29 15.94
C ASP A 74 -9.85 -4.05 15.07
N LEU A 75 -10.09 -3.62 13.83
CA LEU A 75 -9.06 -3.41 12.83
C LEU A 75 -8.13 -2.25 13.19
N ASP A 76 -8.61 -1.23 13.88
CA ASP A 76 -7.80 -0.07 14.29
C ASP A 76 -6.73 -0.52 15.28
N LYS A 77 -7.13 -1.30 16.30
CA LYS A 77 -6.20 -1.87 17.28
C LYS A 77 -5.23 -2.85 16.64
N LEU A 78 -5.70 -3.69 15.71
CA LEU A 78 -4.86 -4.65 15.02
C LEU A 78 -3.82 -3.97 14.13
N LEU A 79 -4.22 -2.99 13.32
CA LEU A 79 -3.31 -2.24 12.45
C LEU A 79 -2.33 -1.38 13.25
N LYS A 80 -2.76 -0.81 14.38
CA LYS A 80 -1.85 -0.14 15.31
C LYS A 80 -0.74 -1.08 15.80
N LYS A 81 -1.11 -2.30 16.24
CA LYS A 81 -0.12 -3.30 16.67
C LYS A 81 0.82 -3.70 15.54
N TRP A 82 0.29 -3.90 14.33
CA TRP A 82 1.10 -4.17 13.13
C TRP A 82 2.10 -3.06 12.88
N LYS A 83 1.64 -1.82 12.87
CA LYS A 83 2.48 -0.64 12.70
C LYS A 83 3.59 -0.58 13.74
N ASP A 84 3.25 -0.68 15.02
CA ASP A 84 4.21 -0.54 16.11
C ASP A 84 5.27 -1.65 16.07
N THR A 85 4.91 -2.82 15.56
CA THR A 85 5.86 -3.93 15.33
C THR A 85 6.79 -3.62 14.15
N ILE A 86 6.25 -3.16 13.01
CA ILE A 86 7.05 -2.85 11.82
C ILE A 86 7.99 -1.65 12.07
N LYS A 87 7.54 -0.64 12.84
CA LYS A 87 8.35 0.53 13.22
C LYS A 87 9.61 0.19 14.02
N GLN A 88 9.72 -1.02 14.58
CA GLN A 88 10.96 -1.49 15.20
C GLN A 88 12.07 -1.77 14.17
N HIS A 89 11.72 -1.86 12.88
CA HIS A 89 12.62 -2.26 11.80
C HIS A 89 12.71 -1.25 10.65
N PHE A 90 11.77 -0.30 10.58
CA PHE A 90 11.68 0.75 9.56
C PHE A 90 11.40 2.09 10.23
N GLN A 91 11.96 3.18 9.69
CA GLN A 91 11.70 4.53 10.20
C GLN A 91 10.25 4.94 9.93
N HIS A 92 9.74 4.56 8.76
CA HIS A 92 8.41 4.92 8.30
C HIS A 92 7.58 3.67 7.99
N VAL A 93 6.29 3.71 8.31
CA VAL A 93 5.33 2.67 7.97
C VAL A 93 4.13 3.35 7.34
N ILE A 94 3.86 2.99 6.09
CA ILE A 94 2.78 3.54 5.28
C ILE A 94 1.80 2.42 4.94
N PHE A 95 0.53 2.70 5.19
CA PHE A 95 -0.58 1.85 4.76
C PHE A 95 -1.18 2.42 3.49
N LEU A 96 -1.15 1.66 2.39
CA LEU A 96 -1.70 2.07 1.11
C LEU A 96 -3.04 1.37 0.86
N THR A 97 -4.14 2.11 0.66
CA THR A 97 -5.48 1.53 0.65
C THR A 97 -6.46 2.21 -0.31
N CYS A 98 -7.50 1.48 -0.73
CA CYS A 98 -8.69 1.99 -1.42
C CYS A 98 -9.91 2.15 -0.50
N GLU A 99 -9.76 1.93 0.80
CA GLU A 99 -10.83 2.07 1.79
C GLU A 99 -10.81 3.47 2.42
N GLU A 100 -11.83 4.27 2.11
CA GLU A 100 -11.89 5.69 2.48
C GLU A 100 -11.91 5.91 4.00
N ARG A 101 -12.41 4.95 4.79
CA ARG A 101 -12.44 5.06 6.25
C ARG A 101 -11.07 5.40 6.85
N TRP A 102 -9.99 4.89 6.25
CA TRP A 102 -8.63 5.08 6.74
C TRP A 102 -8.09 6.49 6.48
N ARG A 103 -8.73 7.27 5.59
CA ARG A 103 -8.28 8.61 5.21
C ARG A 103 -8.18 9.58 6.40
N LYS A 104 -8.95 9.34 7.46
CA LYS A 104 -8.99 10.19 8.66
C LYS A 104 -8.14 9.66 9.82
N GLU A 105 -7.58 8.46 9.70
CA GLU A 105 -6.90 7.76 10.79
C GLU A 105 -5.43 8.20 10.97
N GLY A 106 -4.87 8.95 10.02
CA GLY A 106 -3.59 9.64 10.16
C GLY A 106 -2.76 9.68 8.88
N ASP A 107 -1.69 10.47 8.90
CA ASP A 107 -0.79 10.70 7.75
C ASP A 107 -0.09 9.42 7.24
N GLU A 108 -0.08 8.36 8.04
CA GLU A 108 0.47 7.04 7.69
C GLU A 108 -0.45 6.24 6.76
N PHE A 109 -1.73 6.61 6.65
CA PHE A 109 -2.69 5.98 5.76
C PHE A 109 -2.84 6.79 4.48
N ILE A 110 -2.29 6.27 3.39
CA ILE A 110 -2.48 6.82 2.06
C ILE A 110 -3.70 6.15 1.43
N TRP A 111 -4.80 6.87 1.43
CA TRP A 111 -5.99 6.48 0.68
C TRP A 111 -5.89 6.99 -0.77
N ILE A 112 -6.17 6.11 -1.72
CA ILE A 112 -6.36 6.46 -3.13
C ILE A 112 -7.74 6.01 -3.61
N PRO A 113 -8.38 6.76 -4.51
CA PRO A 113 -9.64 6.34 -5.10
C PRO A 113 -9.40 5.12 -6.01
N SER A 114 -10.22 4.09 -5.85
CA SER A 114 -10.19 2.93 -6.75
C SER A 114 -10.68 3.32 -8.14
N ILE A 115 -9.92 2.96 -9.17
CA ILE A 115 -10.32 3.15 -10.57
C ILE A 115 -10.48 1.75 -11.19
N PRO A 116 -11.67 1.39 -11.72
CA PRO A 116 -11.85 0.13 -12.41
C PRO A 116 -11.04 0.11 -13.71
N ILE A 117 -9.90 -0.58 -13.71
CA ILE A 117 -8.95 -0.61 -14.82
C ILE A 117 -8.90 -1.97 -15.54
N GLU A 118 -9.83 -2.88 -15.22
CA GLU A 118 -9.83 -4.27 -15.69
C GLU A 118 -10.09 -4.37 -17.19
N HIS A 119 -10.89 -3.45 -17.73
CA HIS A 119 -11.29 -3.39 -19.14
C HIS A 119 -10.60 -2.28 -19.92
N MET A 120 -9.65 -1.57 -19.33
CA MET A 120 -8.91 -0.50 -20.01
C MET A 120 -7.81 -1.07 -20.91
N ASP A 121 -7.57 -0.41 -22.03
CA ASP A 121 -6.40 -0.67 -22.86
C ASP A 121 -5.11 -0.45 -22.07
N GLN A 122 -4.05 -1.17 -22.45
CA GLN A 122 -2.75 -1.16 -21.76
C GLN A 122 -2.18 0.26 -21.57
N ASP A 123 -2.24 1.10 -22.60
CA ASP A 123 -1.69 2.46 -22.53
C ASP A 123 -2.49 3.37 -21.59
N VAL A 124 -3.82 3.24 -21.60
CA VAL A 124 -4.72 3.97 -20.68
C VAL A 124 -4.47 3.51 -19.24
N LYS A 125 -4.37 2.19 -19.03
CA LYS A 125 -4.07 1.60 -17.73
C LYS A 125 -2.74 2.10 -17.16
N ARG A 126 -1.69 2.16 -17.98
CA ARG A 126 -0.38 2.70 -17.59
C ARG A 126 -0.47 4.16 -17.17
N LYS A 127 -1.17 4.99 -17.96
CA LYS A 127 -1.38 6.40 -17.63
C LYS A 127 -2.11 6.58 -16.31
N VAL A 128 -3.23 5.86 -16.11
CA VAL A 128 -3.99 5.93 -14.86
C VAL A 128 -3.13 5.55 -13.65
N VAL A 129 -2.33 4.49 -13.76
CA VAL A 129 -1.44 4.08 -12.68
C VAL A 129 -0.36 5.14 -12.43
N GLN A 130 0.26 5.69 -13.48
CA GLN A 130 1.25 6.77 -13.35
C GLN A 130 0.68 7.99 -12.62
N ASP A 131 -0.51 8.44 -13.00
CA ASP A 131 -1.19 9.58 -12.37
C ASP A 131 -1.45 9.32 -10.86
N GLN A 132 -1.74 8.07 -10.46
CA GLN A 132 -1.86 7.72 -9.05
C GLN A 132 -0.52 7.73 -8.33
N ILE A 133 0.55 7.24 -8.97
CA ILE A 133 1.87 7.23 -8.34
C ILE A 133 2.36 8.65 -8.10
N GLU A 134 2.17 9.58 -9.03
CA GLU A 134 2.54 10.98 -8.83
C GLU A 134 1.84 11.58 -7.60
N GLN A 135 0.57 11.27 -7.40
CA GLN A 135 -0.17 11.70 -6.20
C GLN A 135 0.40 11.10 -4.92
N ILE A 136 0.67 9.79 -4.91
CA ILE A 136 1.25 9.10 -3.75
C ILE A 136 2.65 9.65 -3.44
N MET A 137 3.46 9.90 -4.45
CA MET A 137 4.81 10.47 -4.31
C MET A 137 4.77 11.84 -3.64
N ASN A 138 3.84 12.70 -4.05
CA ASN A 138 3.67 14.02 -3.43
C ASN A 138 3.31 13.91 -1.94
N ILE A 139 2.45 12.95 -1.58
CA ILE A 139 2.08 12.68 -0.17
C ILE A 139 3.29 12.16 0.61
N LEU A 140 4.03 11.19 0.07
CA LEU A 140 5.20 10.60 0.71
C LEU A 140 6.32 11.63 0.96
N LEU A 141 6.59 12.51 -0.02
CA LEU A 141 7.57 13.58 0.13
C LEU A 141 7.19 14.54 1.28
N GLN A 142 5.91 14.87 1.41
CA GLN A 142 5.44 15.70 2.52
C GLN A 142 5.53 14.97 3.86
N TYR A 143 5.21 13.68 3.89
CA TYR A 143 5.30 12.85 5.08
C TYR A 143 6.75 12.74 5.58
N TRP A 144 7.70 12.39 4.70
CA TRP A 144 9.12 12.28 5.04
C TRP A 144 9.76 13.60 5.45
N ASN A 145 9.29 14.75 4.95
CA ASN A 145 9.82 16.05 5.38
C ASN A 145 9.38 16.47 6.79
N ARG A 146 8.34 15.83 7.35
CA ARG A 146 7.80 16.15 8.67
C ARG A 146 8.27 15.21 9.78
N THR A 147 8.84 14.07 9.41
CA THR A 147 9.20 12.97 10.32
C THR A 147 10.67 12.65 10.23
#